data_AF-A0A550GIA0-F1
#
_entry.id   AF-A0A550GIA0-F1
#
_cell.length_a   1.000
_cell.length_b   1.000
_cell.length_c   1.000
_cell.angle_alpha   90.00
_cell.angle_beta   90.00
_cell.angle_gamma   90.00
#
_symmetry.space_group_name_H-M   'P 1'
#
loop_
_entity.id
_entity.type
_entity.pdbx_description
1 polymer ?
#
loop_
_entity_poly.entity_id
_entity_poly.type
_entity_poly.pdbx_seq_one_letter_code
_entity_poly.pdbx_strand_id
1 'polypeptide(L)'
;MAVTVLELQIALNAFGQEREAFMNLLAAPMDAGRLLKAKATSALLPATPALALLTALVGVIAPIDPVSLIAAIPLGFTLLVAVASMELAVGVKYAVFTSDGRSRFVTQEGTIIGLLLCVATVGASLSPLALHYTLGYVDAPIAYILTLALTLIIAGVCLMIARVELEKLYEYDY
;
A
#
# COMPACT_ATOMS: atom_id res chain seq x y z
N MET A 1 10.86 -1.68 2.59
CA MET A 1 11.00 -0.39 1.87
C MET A 1 11.18 -0.58 0.36
N ALA A 2 12.15 -1.37 -0.12
CA ALA A 2 12.31 -1.56 -1.57
C ALA A 2 11.07 -2.19 -2.26
N VAL A 3 10.46 -3.20 -1.62
CA VAL A 3 9.23 -3.85 -2.15
C VAL A 3 8.03 -2.91 -2.16
N THR A 4 7.83 -2.13 -1.09
CA THR A 4 6.72 -1.16 -0.99
C THR A 4 6.89 0.02 -1.95
N VAL A 5 8.12 0.44 -2.26
CA VAL A 5 8.40 1.49 -3.25
C VAL A 5 8.23 0.96 -4.68
N LEU A 6 8.59 -0.31 -4.93
CA LEU A 6 8.36 -0.95 -6.21
C LEU A 6 6.87 -1.14 -6.47
N GLU A 7 6.10 -1.55 -5.46
CA GLU A 7 4.64 -1.61 -5.54
C GLU A 7 4.02 -0.25 -5.79
N LEU A 8 4.49 0.80 -5.13
CA LEU A 8 4.07 2.16 -5.41
C LEU A 8 4.29 2.54 -6.87
N GLN A 9 5.44 2.22 -7.45
CA GLN A 9 5.69 2.49 -8.85
C GLN A 9 4.81 1.64 -9.78
N ILE A 10 4.60 0.37 -9.46
CA ILE A 10 3.74 -0.53 -10.24
C ILE A 10 2.29 -0.06 -10.17
N ALA A 11 1.77 0.28 -8.99
CA ALA A 11 0.40 0.72 -8.79
C ALA A 11 0.12 2.07 -9.45
N LEU A 12 1.02 3.05 -9.30
CA LEU A 12 0.89 4.35 -9.96
C LEU A 12 0.94 4.22 -11.48
N ASN A 13 1.77 3.32 -12.02
CA ASN A 13 1.85 3.06 -13.46
C ASN A 13 0.65 2.24 -13.96
N ALA A 14 0.18 1.26 -13.20
CA ALA A 14 -0.96 0.41 -13.52
C ALA A 14 -2.26 1.22 -13.56
N PHE A 15 -2.49 2.13 -12.61
CA PHE A 15 -3.64 3.04 -12.67
C PHE A 15 -3.72 3.85 -13.97
N GLY A 16 -2.56 4.22 -14.52
CA GLY A 16 -2.49 4.91 -15.80
C GLY A 16 -2.75 4.04 -17.01
N GLN A 17 -2.17 2.85 -17.03
CA GLN A 17 -2.36 1.89 -18.11
C GLN A 17 -3.77 1.28 -18.12
N GLU A 18 -4.42 1.18 -16.96
CA GLU A 18 -5.76 0.64 -16.79
C GLU A 18 -6.87 1.68 -16.97
N ARG A 19 -6.58 2.92 -17.37
CA ARG A 19 -7.57 4.02 -17.41
C ARG A 19 -8.91 3.63 -18.03
N GLU A 20 -8.88 3.05 -19.23
CA GLU A 20 -10.10 2.71 -19.97
C GLU A 20 -10.86 1.57 -19.27
N ALA A 21 -10.14 0.59 -18.72
CA ALA A 21 -10.72 -0.48 -17.92
C ALA A 21 -11.29 0.02 -16.59
N PHE A 22 -10.63 0.99 -15.95
CA PHE A 22 -11.07 1.59 -14.68
C PHE A 22 -12.31 2.46 -14.86
N MET A 23 -12.37 3.27 -15.92
CA MET A 23 -13.58 4.02 -16.28
C MET A 23 -14.74 3.09 -16.68
N ASN A 24 -14.46 2.01 -17.40
CA ASN A 24 -15.48 0.99 -17.71
C ASN A 24 -15.96 0.25 -16.46
N LEU A 25 -15.08 0.04 -15.46
CA LEU A 25 -15.44 -0.53 -14.16
C LEU A 25 -16.25 0.43 -13.28
N LEU A 26 -15.96 1.74 -13.35
CA LEU A 26 -16.76 2.79 -12.71
C LEU A 26 -18.15 2.89 -13.33
N ALA A 27 -18.25 2.80 -14.66
CA ALA A 27 -19.52 2.79 -15.38
C ALA A 27 -20.32 1.49 -15.22
N ALA A 28 -19.67 0.40 -14.78
CA ALA A 28 -20.36 -0.83 -14.42
C ALA A 28 -21.10 -0.66 -13.08
N PRO A 29 -22.22 -1.36 -12.84
CA PRO A 29 -22.96 -1.34 -11.58
C PRO A 29 -22.20 -2.10 -10.49
N MET A 30 -21.01 -1.61 -10.14
CA MET A 30 -20.13 -2.14 -9.12
C MET A 30 -20.10 -1.19 -7.94
N ASP A 31 -20.27 -1.76 -6.75
CA ASP A 31 -20.17 -1.03 -5.48
C ASP A 31 -18.70 -0.65 -5.20
N ALA A 32 -18.46 0.53 -4.62
CA ALA A 32 -17.12 1.05 -4.32
C ALA A 32 -16.27 0.06 -3.50
N GLY A 33 -16.92 -0.68 -2.59
CA GLY A 33 -16.27 -1.74 -1.80
C GLY A 33 -15.80 -2.93 -2.64
N ARG A 34 -16.48 -3.27 -3.75
CA ARG A 34 -16.05 -4.33 -4.67
C ARG A 34 -14.87 -3.89 -5.53
N LEU A 35 -14.86 -2.63 -5.97
CA LEU A 35 -13.74 -2.06 -6.72
C LEU A 35 -12.48 -1.99 -5.84
N LEU A 36 -12.62 -1.52 -4.60
CA LEU A 36 -11.55 -1.49 -3.61
C LEU A 36 -10.97 -2.90 -3.37
N LYS A 37 -11.84 -3.91 -3.17
CA LYS A 37 -11.41 -5.29 -2.99
C LYS A 37 -10.71 -5.84 -4.23
N ALA A 38 -11.26 -5.63 -5.41
CA ALA A 38 -10.68 -6.11 -6.66
C ALA A 38 -9.28 -5.51 -6.87
N LYS A 39 -9.13 -4.20 -6.64
CA LYS A 39 -7.86 -3.51 -6.81
C LYS A 39 -6.84 -3.89 -5.75
N ALA A 40 -7.24 -3.97 -4.48
CA ALA A 40 -6.39 -4.48 -3.41
C ALA A 40 -5.92 -5.91 -3.69
N THR A 41 -6.82 -6.79 -4.17
CA THR A 41 -6.47 -8.17 -4.53
C THR A 41 -5.49 -8.22 -5.69
N SER A 42 -5.68 -7.37 -6.71
CA SER A 42 -4.77 -7.29 -7.86
C SER A 42 -3.36 -6.81 -7.48
N ALA A 43 -3.24 -5.93 -6.48
CA ALA A 43 -1.96 -5.48 -5.94
C ALA A 43 -1.31 -6.55 -5.03
N LEU A 44 -2.12 -7.25 -4.22
CA LEU A 44 -1.66 -8.30 -3.32
C LEU A 44 -1.15 -9.56 -4.03
N LEU A 45 -1.71 -9.89 -5.19
CA LEU A 45 -1.40 -11.12 -5.93
C LEU A 45 0.09 -11.21 -6.35
N PRO A 46 0.70 -10.20 -6.98
CA PRO A 46 2.14 -10.18 -7.26
C PRO A 46 2.99 -9.86 -6.02
N ALA A 47 2.45 -9.11 -5.06
CA ALA A 47 3.15 -8.72 -3.82
C ALA A 47 3.44 -9.92 -2.91
N THR A 48 2.53 -10.89 -2.85
CA THR A 48 2.63 -12.09 -2.00
C THR A 48 3.89 -12.94 -2.28
N PRO A 49 4.16 -13.39 -3.53
CA PRO A 49 5.36 -14.14 -3.83
C PRO A 49 6.63 -13.29 -3.66
N ALA A 50 6.56 -11.99 -3.97
CA ALA A 50 7.69 -11.08 -3.76
C ALA A 50 8.06 -10.95 -2.28
N LEU A 51 7.07 -10.81 -1.39
CA LEU A 51 7.27 -10.77 0.05
C LEU A 51 7.84 -12.09 0.58
N ALA A 52 7.33 -13.23 0.11
CA ALA A 52 7.82 -14.55 0.49
C ALA A 52 9.29 -14.74 0.08
N LEU A 53 9.65 -14.39 -1.15
CA LEU A 53 11.03 -14.43 -1.67
C LEU A 53 11.96 -13.51 -0.89
N LEU A 54 11.54 -12.28 -0.62
CA LEU A 54 12.34 -11.32 0.14
C LEU A 54 12.57 -11.81 1.57
N THR A 55 11.53 -12.33 2.22
CA THR A 55 11.62 -12.86 3.59
C THR A 55 12.54 -14.08 3.65
N ALA A 56 12.45 -14.99 2.68
CA ALA A 56 13.34 -16.14 2.56
C ALA A 56 14.79 -15.71 2.32
N LEU A 57 15.02 -14.75 1.42
CA LEU A 57 16.34 -14.24 1.11
C LEU A 57 16.99 -13.57 2.33
N VAL A 58 16.23 -12.75 3.06
CA VAL A 58 16.68 -12.11 4.30
C VAL A 58 17.00 -13.17 5.37
N GLY A 59 16.20 -14.22 5.49
CA GLY A 59 16.48 -15.33 6.41
C GLY A 59 17.73 -16.14 6.09
N VAL A 60 18.14 -16.19 4.81
CA VAL A 60 19.39 -16.86 4.40
C VAL A 60 20.61 -15.97 4.63
N ILE A 61 20.48 -14.65 4.41
CA ILE A 61 21.60 -13.71 4.47
C ILE A 61 21.86 -13.20 5.89
N ALA A 62 20.80 -12.97 6.67
CA ALA A 62 20.89 -12.38 8.00
C ALA A 62 20.69 -13.44 9.09
N PRO A 63 21.46 -13.41 10.18
CA PRO A 63 21.29 -14.31 11.33
C PRO A 63 20.08 -13.84 12.18
N ILE A 64 18.88 -13.93 11.59
CA ILE A 64 17.62 -13.54 12.24
C ILE A 64 17.00 -14.78 12.88
N ASP A 65 16.45 -14.59 14.08
CA ASP A 65 15.71 -15.63 14.79
C ASP A 65 14.52 -16.15 13.93
N PRO A 66 14.30 -17.47 13.81
CA PRO A 66 13.18 -18.02 13.06
C PRO A 66 11.81 -17.45 13.47
N VAL A 67 11.63 -17.13 14.76
CA VAL A 67 10.41 -16.53 15.30
C VAL A 67 10.21 -15.12 14.73
N SER A 68 11.28 -14.32 14.68
CA SER A 68 11.28 -12.99 14.07
C SER A 68 11.01 -13.04 12.57
N LEU A 69 11.49 -14.08 11.89
CA LEU A 69 11.25 -14.30 10.46
C LEU A 69 9.77 -14.62 10.18
N ILE A 70 9.17 -15.51 10.97
CA ILE A 70 7.75 -15.86 10.85
C ILE A 70 6.86 -14.65 11.20
N ALA A 71 7.23 -13.87 12.21
CA ALA A 71 6.52 -12.65 12.61
C ALA A 71 6.58 -11.54 11.54
N ALA A 72 7.62 -11.53 10.69
CA ALA A 72 7.77 -10.56 9.61
C ALA A 72 6.74 -10.76 8.48
N ILE A 73 6.22 -11.97 8.29
CA ILE A 73 5.25 -12.28 7.23
C ILE A 73 3.93 -11.50 7.41
N PRO A 74 3.18 -11.64 8.53
CA PRO A 74 1.94 -10.91 8.73
C PRO A 74 2.16 -9.38 8.80
N LEU A 75 3.31 -8.94 9.30
CA LEU A 75 3.72 -7.54 9.27
C LEU A 75 3.89 -7.03 7.83
N GLY A 76 4.58 -7.80 6.99
CA GLY A 76 4.74 -7.49 5.58
C GLY A 76 3.38 -7.37 4.90
N PHE A 77 2.51 -8.38 5.04
CA PHE A 77 1.17 -8.36 4.45
C PHE A 77 0.32 -7.16 4.88
N THR A 78 0.31 -6.82 6.17
CA THR A 78 -0.47 -5.68 6.67
C THR A 78 0.07 -4.35 6.15
N LEU A 79 1.40 -4.22 6.02
CA LEU A 79 2.04 -3.06 5.43
C LEU A 79 1.70 -2.92 3.92
N LEU A 80 1.68 -4.03 3.19
CA LEU A 80 1.29 -4.06 1.77
C LEU A 80 -0.15 -3.57 1.58
N VAL A 81 -1.09 -4.04 2.43
CA VAL A 81 -2.48 -3.58 2.41
C VAL A 81 -2.59 -2.08 2.70
N ALA A 82 -1.83 -1.58 3.68
CA ALA A 82 -1.81 -0.16 4.01
C ALA A 82 -1.33 0.69 2.84
N VAL A 83 -0.24 0.28 2.19
CA VAL A 83 0.36 0.98 1.05
C VAL A 83 -0.57 0.93 -0.17
N ALA A 84 -1.09 -0.24 -0.54
CA ALA A 84 -1.99 -0.40 -1.70
C ALA A 84 -3.30 0.40 -1.54
N SER A 85 -3.87 0.46 -0.33
CA SER A 85 -5.08 1.26 -0.08
C SER A 85 -4.80 2.75 -0.14
N MET A 86 -3.66 3.19 0.40
CA MET A 86 -3.23 4.58 0.33
C MET A 86 -2.97 5.03 -1.12
N GLU A 87 -2.34 4.17 -1.92
CA GLU A 87 -2.12 4.40 -3.35
C GLU A 87 -3.41 4.53 -4.12
N LEU A 88 -4.41 3.74 -3.77
CA LEU A 88 -5.73 3.87 -4.39
C LEU A 88 -6.37 5.22 -4.04
N ALA A 89 -6.28 5.67 -2.78
CA ALA A 89 -6.80 6.96 -2.37
C ALA A 89 -6.12 8.12 -3.12
N VAL A 90 -4.79 8.08 -3.24
CA VAL A 90 -4.01 9.09 -3.97
C VAL A 90 -4.27 9.01 -5.47
N GLY A 91 -4.31 7.80 -6.02
CA GLY A 91 -4.57 7.54 -7.43
C GLY A 91 -5.94 8.06 -7.86
N VAL A 92 -6.97 7.84 -7.04
CA VAL A 92 -8.31 8.39 -7.26
C VAL A 92 -8.31 9.92 -7.21
N LYS A 93 -7.75 10.51 -6.16
CA LYS A 93 -7.82 11.95 -5.92
C LYS A 93 -7.01 12.78 -6.91
N TYR A 94 -5.89 12.24 -7.39
CA TYR A 94 -4.94 12.94 -8.24
C TYR A 94 -4.82 12.35 -9.65
N ALA A 95 -5.78 11.50 -10.06
CA ALA A 95 -5.87 11.00 -11.41
C ALA A 95 -6.02 12.17 -12.40
N VAL A 96 -5.22 12.13 -13.47
CA VAL A 96 -5.35 13.07 -14.60
C VAL A 96 -5.88 12.28 -15.78
N PHE A 97 -7.18 12.45 -16.06
CA PHE A 97 -7.84 11.80 -17.19
C PHE A 97 -7.82 12.70 -18.45
N THR A 98 -6.68 13.26 -18.84
CA THR A 98 -6.58 14.02 -20.12
C THR A 98 -6.36 13.07 -21.29
N SER A 99 -7.11 13.22 -22.39
CA SER A 99 -7.12 12.30 -23.55
C SER A 99 -5.85 12.29 -24.39
N ASP A 100 -4.90 13.18 -24.10
CA ASP A 100 -3.68 13.28 -24.87
C ASP A 100 -2.73 12.14 -24.50
N GLY A 101 -2.45 11.27 -25.49
CA GLY A 101 -1.64 10.05 -25.40
C GLY A 101 -0.17 10.21 -24.98
N ARG A 102 0.17 11.33 -24.33
CA ARG A 102 1.48 11.65 -23.74
C ARG A 102 1.39 12.19 -22.31
N SER A 103 0.19 12.32 -21.73
CA SER A 103 0.02 12.96 -20.42
C SER A 103 0.21 11.97 -19.27
N ARG A 104 0.88 12.45 -18.21
CA ARG A 104 1.09 11.71 -16.97
C ARG A 104 -0.26 11.35 -16.35
N PHE A 105 -0.44 10.07 -16.04
CA PHE A 105 -1.72 9.51 -15.58
C PHE A 105 -2.12 9.91 -14.15
N VAL A 106 -1.13 10.28 -13.35
CA VAL A 106 -1.29 10.94 -12.04
C VAL A 106 -0.56 12.27 -12.13
N THR A 107 -1.11 13.33 -11.53
CA THR A 107 -0.39 14.61 -11.44
C THR A 107 1.00 14.39 -10.82
N GLN A 108 2.01 15.16 -11.27
CA GLN A 108 3.34 15.10 -10.63
C GLN A 108 3.24 15.36 -9.12
N GLU A 109 2.32 16.24 -8.72
CA GLU A 109 1.98 16.52 -7.34
C GLU A 109 1.44 15.27 -6.63
N GLY A 110 0.48 14.56 -7.22
CA GLY A 110 -0.05 13.30 -6.71
C GLY A 110 1.01 12.21 -6.54
N THR A 111 1.95 12.09 -7.47
CA THR A 111 3.07 11.15 -7.34
C THR A 111 3.99 11.51 -6.16
N ILE A 112 4.31 12.80 -5.99
CA ILE A 112 5.15 13.26 -4.87
C ILE A 112 4.42 13.06 -3.53
N ILE A 113 3.14 13.42 -3.47
CA ILE A 113 2.30 13.24 -2.28
C ILE A 113 2.18 11.75 -1.94
N GLY A 114 1.94 10.89 -2.93
CA GLY A 114 1.90 9.43 -2.76
C GLY A 114 3.21 8.87 -2.25
N LEU A 115 4.35 9.34 -2.76
CA LEU A 115 5.65 8.91 -2.28
C LEU A 115 5.91 9.35 -0.84
N LEU A 116 5.65 10.62 -0.51
CA LEU A 116 5.83 11.15 0.85
C LEU A 116 4.95 10.42 1.86
N LEU A 117 3.68 10.21 1.51
CA LEU A 117 2.75 9.47 2.36
C LEU A 117 3.16 7.99 2.49
N CYS A 118 3.68 7.35 1.44
CA CYS A 118 4.18 5.96 1.52
C CYS A 118 5.37 5.86 2.48
N VAL A 119 6.33 6.80 2.37
CA VAL A 119 7.48 6.87 3.30
C VAL A 119 7.00 7.13 4.73
N ALA A 120 6.06 8.06 4.93
CA ALA A 120 5.51 8.35 6.25
C ALA A 120 4.78 7.14 6.84
N THR A 121 3.95 6.45 6.04
CA THR A 121 3.21 5.26 6.44
C THR A 121 4.13 4.12 6.83
N VAL A 122 5.12 3.81 5.99
CA VAL A 122 6.11 2.76 6.27
C VAL A 122 6.98 3.13 7.47
N GLY A 123 7.41 4.38 7.56
CA GLY A 123 8.21 4.88 8.68
C GLY A 123 7.46 4.84 10.01
N ALA A 124 6.19 5.25 10.02
CA ALA A 124 5.34 5.18 11.20
C ALA A 124 5.14 3.72 11.62
N SER A 125 4.73 2.84 10.70
CA SER A 125 4.54 1.42 10.93
C SER A 125 5.77 0.73 11.52
N LEU A 126 6.97 1.04 11.00
CA LEU A 126 8.23 0.43 11.44
C LEU A 126 8.88 1.12 12.64
N SER A 127 8.31 2.23 13.13
CA SER A 127 8.89 3.00 14.24
C SER A 127 9.12 2.19 15.52
N PRO A 128 8.23 1.29 15.98
CA PRO A 128 8.48 0.54 17.21
C PRO A 128 9.63 -0.46 17.05
N LEU A 129 9.76 -1.06 15.85
CA LEU A 129 10.87 -1.94 15.50
C LEU A 129 12.20 -1.15 15.43
N ALA A 130 12.17 0.05 14.85
CA ALA A 130 13.34 0.92 14.80
C ALA A 130 13.81 1.32 16.20
N LEU A 131 12.89 1.66 17.11
CA LEU A 131 13.21 1.97 18.51
C LEU A 131 13.86 0.79 19.24
N HIS A 132 13.40 -0.43 18.98
CA HIS A 132 14.02 -1.65 19.52
C HIS A 132 15.48 -1.80 19.04
N TYR A 133 15.71 -1.78 17.72
CA TYR A 133 17.03 -2.05 17.16
C TYR A 133 18.04 -0.92 17.33
N THR A 134 17.59 0.34 17.42
CA THR A 134 18.50 1.50 17.51
C THR A 134 18.81 1.93 18.93
N LEU A 135 17.81 1.88 19.82
CA LEU A 135 17.91 2.44 21.16
C LEU A 135 17.77 1.39 22.27
N GLY A 136 17.33 0.17 21.96
CA GLY A 136 17.17 -0.90 22.94
C GLY A 136 16.08 -0.65 23.99
N TYR A 137 15.16 0.29 23.75
CA TYR A 137 14.16 0.71 24.75
C TYR A 137 13.00 -0.28 24.95
N VAL A 138 12.78 -1.18 24.00
CA VAL A 138 11.60 -2.04 23.95
C VAL A 138 12.07 -3.47 23.73
N ASP A 139 11.51 -4.46 24.44
CA ASP A 139 11.83 -5.86 24.16
C ASP A 139 11.34 -6.27 22.76
N ALA A 140 12.08 -7.17 22.10
CA ALA A 140 11.76 -7.67 20.77
C ALA A 140 10.27 -8.07 20.60
N PRO A 141 9.68 -8.95 21.44
CA PRO A 141 8.28 -9.35 21.27
C PRO A 141 7.31 -8.17 21.40
N ILE A 142 7.57 -7.23 22.30
CA ILE A 142 6.73 -6.03 22.50
C ILE A 142 6.83 -5.12 21.27
N ALA A 143 8.02 -4.95 20.71
CA ALA A 143 8.24 -4.16 19.50
C ALA A 143 7.48 -4.75 18.29
N TYR A 144 7.50 -6.07 18.11
CA TYR A 144 6.74 -6.75 17.06
C TYR A 144 5.23 -6.56 17.20
N ILE A 145 4.70 -6.73 18.42
CA ILE A 145 3.26 -6.55 18.70
C ILE A 145 2.85 -5.10 18.44
N LEU A 146 3.62 -4.13 18.92
CA LEU A 146 3.35 -2.71 18.70
C LEU A 146 3.40 -2.34 17.21
N THR A 147 4.40 -2.83 16.48
CA THR A 147 4.55 -2.61 15.04
C THR A 147 3.33 -3.16 14.30
N LEU A 148 2.90 -4.38 14.63
CA LEU A 148 1.74 -5.01 13.98
C LEU A 148 0.44 -4.29 14.31
N ALA A 149 0.22 -3.93 15.58
CA ALA A 149 -0.96 -3.18 16.00
C ALA A 149 -1.04 -1.81 15.30
N LEU A 150 0.07 -1.08 15.26
CA LEU A 150 0.13 0.23 14.59
C LEU A 150 -0.13 0.10 13.09
N THR A 151 0.48 -0.90 12.44
CA THR A 151 0.31 -1.13 11.01
C THR A 151 -1.13 -1.53 10.67
N LEU A 152 -1.81 -2.29 11.53
CA LEU A 152 -3.23 -2.60 11.38
C LEU A 152 -4.12 -1.35 11.50
N ILE A 153 -3.84 -0.48 12.46
CA ILE A 153 -4.57 0.79 12.63
C ILE A 153 -4.40 1.66 11.39
N ILE A 154 -3.15 1.84 10.94
CA ILE A 154 -2.81 2.59 9.75
C ILE A 154 -3.50 2.00 8.51
N ALA A 155 -3.43 0.68 8.31
CA ALA A 155 -4.09 0.01 7.20
C ALA A 155 -5.61 0.24 7.22
N GLY A 156 -6.23 0.17 8.40
CA GLY A 156 -7.66 0.46 8.58
C GLY A 156 -8.02 1.90 8.19
N VAL A 157 -7.21 2.88 8.62
CA VAL A 157 -7.38 4.29 8.25
C VAL A 157 -7.21 4.50 6.75
N CYS A 158 -6.17 3.94 6.14
CA CYS A 158 -5.93 4.03 4.69
C CYS A 158 -7.09 3.43 3.89
N LEU A 159 -7.63 2.28 4.32
CA LEU A 159 -8.81 1.67 3.70
C LEU A 159 -10.06 2.54 3.82
N MET A 160 -10.28 3.19 4.97
CA MET A 160 -11.41 4.12 5.13
C MET A 160 -11.27 5.33 4.20
N ILE A 161 -10.08 5.94 4.13
CA ILE A 161 -9.83 7.08 3.25
C ILE A 161 -10.04 6.68 1.79
N ALA A 162 -9.48 5.54 1.37
CA ALA A 162 -9.63 5.02 0.01
C ALA A 162 -11.10 4.79 -0.37
N ARG A 163 -11.89 4.26 0.58
CA ARG A 163 -13.33 4.07 0.39
C ARG A 163 -14.08 5.39 0.24
N VAL A 164 -13.81 6.37 1.10
CA VAL A 164 -14.47 7.68 1.05
C VAL A 164 -14.15 8.41 -0.26
N GLU A 165 -12.89 8.38 -0.71
CA GLU A 165 -12.51 9.01 -1.98
C GLU A 165 -13.13 8.29 -3.19
N LEU A 166 -13.30 6.96 -3.13
CA LEU A 166 -14.07 6.22 -4.14
C LEU A 166 -15.55 6.58 -4.12
N GLU A 167 -16.19 6.67 -2.96
CA GLU A 167 -17.61 7.03 -2.84
C GLU A 167 -17.88 8.43 -3.42
N LYS A 168 -16.99 9.40 -3.16
CA LYS A 168 -17.07 10.73 -3.78
C LYS A 168 -17.03 10.68 -5.30
N LEU A 169 -16.19 9.84 -5.90
CA LEU A 169 -16.15 9.68 -7.35
C LEU A 169 -17.52 9.21 -7.90
N TYR A 170 -18.20 8.30 -7.21
CA TYR A 170 -19.52 7.82 -7.63
C TYR A 170 -20.62 8.88 -7.50
N GLU A 171 -20.51 9.80 -6.53
CA GLU A 171 -21.49 10.88 -6.33
C GLU A 171 -21.40 12.00 -7.38
N TYR A 172 -20.26 12.17 -8.06
CA TYR A 172 -20.06 13.23 -9.05
C TYR A 172 -20.45 12.85 -10.50
N ASP A 173 -20.71 11.57 -10.79
CA ASP A 173 -21.01 11.06 -12.15
C ASP A 173 -22.53 10.81 -12.42
N TYR A 174 -23.44 11.37 -11.59
CA TYR A 174 -24.89 11.40 -11.84
C TYR A 174 -25.51 12.79 -11.71
#